data_AF-A0A4V3ANL0-F1
#
_entry.id   AF-A0A4V3ANL0-F1
#
_cell.length_a   1.000
_cell.length_b   1.000
_cell.length_c   1.000
_cell.angle_alpha   90.00
_cell.angle_beta   90.00
_cell.angle_gamma   90.00
#
_symmetry.space_group_name_H-M   'P 1'
#
loop_
_entity.id
_entity.type
_entity.pdbx_description
1 polymer ?
#
loop_
_entity_poly.entity_id
_entity_poly.type
_entity_poly.pdbx_seq_one_letter_code
_entity_poly.pdbx_strand_id
1 'polypeptide(L)'
;MRCAYRLIVAVGLASAGAVDCRAEEPVSSGTGFAATADGWILTNAHVVEDCGRIEVKGKGDATDTRTDAINDLAALKISAAPLLQPLAFRNSPTRLGEDIVAVGYPLATLLADSVKITTGNVNALAGIRNDTRYIQISTPIQPGNSGGPVVDRAGNLIGITSATLSKKTADEIGITAQNVNFAIRASVAELFMQSQSLTARDADPAANPGTLSTADLADRVTPSVFQILCYPKAASRIAAAPETPPAIDSPRSPRSVNLAIDGGSGASLEVPRALSGYVRHPKGASPVKQAANADAKTLRYAPNGSAVEITETLGDWYRVNVGGARGYMHYSWVRVSQFDEPDGEGRFVQVKSFRTLADAHSFIRGSAVPLAAHLAASGWIAVTLPDVYEERQAKDLSDALKARGLIAADAMVTFGNTYVRKVCCD
;
A
#
# COMPACT_ATOMS: atom_id res chain seq x y z
N MET A 1 16.72 -9.78 -49.95
CA MET A 1 17.54 -8.86 -50.75
C MET A 1 18.68 -8.34 -49.88
N ARG A 2 19.91 -8.41 -50.39
CA ARG A 2 21.18 -8.08 -49.70
C ARG A 2 21.30 -6.55 -49.52
N CYS A 3 21.95 -6.10 -48.45
CA CYS A 3 22.64 -4.81 -48.49
C CYS A 3 24.02 -4.93 -47.84
N ALA A 4 25.02 -4.63 -48.65
CA ALA A 4 26.43 -4.84 -48.40
C ALA A 4 27.03 -3.71 -47.55
N TYR A 5 28.06 -4.08 -46.79
CA TYR A 5 28.89 -3.22 -45.97
C TYR A 5 29.81 -2.36 -46.86
N ARG A 6 29.83 -1.04 -46.64
CA ARG A 6 30.94 -0.16 -47.05
C ARG A 6 31.30 0.70 -45.85
N LEU A 7 32.48 0.41 -45.30
CA LEU A 7 33.12 1.16 -44.24
C LEU A 7 33.57 2.51 -44.79
N ILE A 8 32.98 3.61 -44.33
CA ILE A 8 33.55 4.96 -44.44
C ILE A 8 33.68 5.47 -43.01
N VAL A 9 34.92 5.62 -42.56
CA VAL A 9 35.25 6.25 -41.28
C VAL A 9 35.04 7.76 -41.44
N ALA A 10 33.94 8.25 -40.88
CA ALA A 10 33.73 9.68 -40.63
C ALA A 10 33.55 9.87 -39.12
N VAL A 11 34.55 10.48 -38.48
CA VAL A 11 34.49 10.89 -37.08
C VAL A 11 33.56 12.10 -37.01
N GLY A 12 32.29 11.83 -36.76
CA GLY A 12 31.33 12.82 -36.28
C GLY A 12 30.76 12.32 -34.97
N LEU A 13 30.88 13.11 -33.89
CA LEU A 13 30.13 12.87 -32.67
C LEU A 13 28.64 13.06 -32.98
N ALA A 14 27.99 11.98 -33.42
CA ALA A 14 26.55 11.87 -33.35
C ALA A 14 26.21 11.48 -31.91
N SER A 15 25.59 12.40 -31.18
CA SER A 15 24.88 12.07 -29.95
C SER A 15 23.80 11.05 -30.31
N ALA A 16 24.08 9.78 -30.01
CA ALA A 16 23.06 8.75 -30.00
C ALA A 16 22.07 9.13 -28.89
N GLY A 17 20.96 9.76 -29.28
CA GLY A 17 19.81 9.88 -28.42
C GLY A 17 19.34 8.47 -28.10
N ALA A 18 19.66 7.99 -26.90
CA ALA A 18 19.04 6.81 -26.36
C ALA A 18 17.54 7.09 -26.28
N VAL A 19 16.77 6.51 -27.20
CA VAL A 19 15.33 6.39 -27.03
C VAL A 19 15.18 5.44 -25.86
N ASP A 20 14.94 6.01 -24.68
CA ASP A 20 14.63 5.29 -23.47
C ASP A 20 13.25 4.65 -23.69
N CYS A 21 13.24 3.46 -24.28
CA CYS A 21 12.06 2.60 -24.38
C CYS A 21 11.74 2.07 -22.98
N ARG A 22 11.37 2.96 -22.05
CA ARG A 22 10.76 2.51 -20.79
C ARG A 22 9.39 1.98 -21.16
N ALA A 23 9.19 0.68 -20.95
CA ALA A 23 7.85 0.14 -20.85
C ALA A 23 7.11 0.99 -19.82
N GLU A 24 5.93 1.47 -20.19
CA GLU A 24 5.06 2.19 -19.26
C GLU A 24 4.73 1.21 -18.12
N GLU A 25 5.07 1.57 -16.88
CA GLU A 25 4.85 0.72 -15.71
C GLU A 25 3.47 1.03 -15.10
N PRO A 26 2.72 0.02 -14.62
CA PRO A 26 1.42 0.26 -14.02
C PRO A 26 1.58 0.95 -12.65
N VAL A 27 0.75 1.95 -12.38
CA VAL A 27 0.70 2.70 -11.10
C VAL A 27 -0.13 2.00 -10.03
N SER A 28 -1.07 1.13 -10.45
CA SER A 28 -1.88 0.32 -9.54
C SER A 28 -2.24 -1.00 -10.22
N SER A 29 -2.60 -2.00 -9.41
CA SER A 29 -3.10 -3.26 -9.92
C SER A 29 -4.16 -3.85 -9.00
N GLY A 30 -5.04 -4.64 -9.58
CA GLY A 30 -6.08 -5.37 -8.86
C GLY A 30 -6.45 -6.65 -9.59
N THR A 31 -7.58 -7.21 -9.20
CA THR A 31 -8.16 -8.39 -9.81
C THR A 31 -9.47 -8.03 -10.49
N GLY A 32 -9.78 -8.68 -11.60
CA GLY A 32 -11.11 -8.67 -12.19
C GLY A 32 -11.49 -10.07 -12.65
N PHE A 33 -12.75 -10.25 -13.04
CA PHE A 33 -13.22 -11.53 -13.56
C PHE A 33 -14.23 -11.34 -14.70
N ALA A 34 -14.31 -12.31 -15.60
CA ALA A 34 -15.27 -12.31 -16.69
C ALA A 34 -16.70 -12.35 -16.16
N ALA A 35 -17.47 -11.34 -16.52
CA ALA A 35 -18.89 -11.22 -16.22
C ALA A 35 -19.75 -11.60 -17.42
N THR A 36 -19.25 -11.43 -18.65
CA THR A 36 -19.92 -11.87 -19.88
C THR A 36 -18.96 -12.58 -20.82
N ALA A 37 -19.50 -13.45 -21.68
CA ALA A 37 -18.69 -14.19 -22.66
C ALA A 37 -18.10 -13.26 -23.75
N ASP A 38 -18.79 -12.17 -24.09
CA ASP A 38 -18.38 -11.23 -25.12
C ASP A 38 -17.30 -10.24 -24.66
N GLY A 39 -16.85 -10.27 -23.40
CA GLY A 39 -15.66 -9.54 -22.96
C GLY A 39 -15.87 -8.44 -21.94
N TRP A 40 -16.95 -8.47 -21.16
CA TRP A 40 -17.07 -7.62 -19.98
C TRP A 40 -16.41 -8.27 -18.77
N ILE A 41 -15.51 -7.53 -18.13
CA ILE A 41 -14.81 -7.88 -16.90
C ILE A 41 -15.33 -7.00 -15.76
N LEU A 42 -15.69 -7.58 -14.62
CA LEU A 42 -15.98 -6.83 -13.41
C LEU A 42 -14.74 -6.70 -12.52
N THR A 43 -14.60 -5.55 -11.86
CA THR A 43 -13.58 -5.25 -10.85
C THR A 43 -14.10 -4.15 -9.90
N ASN A 44 -13.26 -3.63 -9.01
CA ASN A 44 -13.61 -2.48 -8.18
C ASN A 44 -13.35 -1.14 -8.88
N ALA A 45 -14.14 -0.11 -8.54
CA ALA A 45 -13.96 1.23 -9.09
C ALA A 45 -12.60 1.82 -8.72
N HIS A 46 -12.16 1.67 -7.46
CA HIS A 46 -10.87 2.20 -7.00
C HIS A 46 -9.66 1.53 -7.67
N VAL A 47 -9.81 0.32 -8.24
CA VAL A 47 -8.74 -0.37 -8.98
C VAL A 47 -8.43 0.35 -10.30
N VAL A 48 -9.44 0.99 -10.88
CA VAL A 48 -9.37 1.64 -12.19
C VAL A 48 -9.51 3.16 -12.11
N GLU A 49 -9.48 3.70 -10.89
CA GLU A 49 -9.57 5.13 -10.63
C GLU A 49 -8.33 5.85 -11.18
N ASP A 50 -8.57 6.98 -11.85
CA ASP A 50 -7.55 7.83 -12.44
C ASP A 50 -6.58 7.21 -13.46
N CYS A 51 -6.87 6.00 -13.94
CA CYS A 51 -6.09 5.37 -14.99
C CYS A 51 -6.19 6.15 -16.32
N GLY A 52 -5.05 6.32 -16.98
CA GLY A 52 -4.96 6.77 -18.36
C GLY A 52 -5.16 5.65 -19.38
N ARG A 53 -4.68 4.45 -19.02
CA ARG A 53 -4.89 3.20 -19.77
C ARG A 53 -5.12 2.09 -18.76
N ILE A 54 -6.04 1.17 -19.06
CA ILE A 54 -6.32 0.00 -18.24
C ILE A 54 -6.03 -1.22 -19.09
N GLU A 55 -5.09 -2.05 -18.68
CA GLU A 55 -4.79 -3.32 -19.33
C GLU A 55 -5.36 -4.49 -18.50
N VAL A 56 -6.02 -5.42 -19.18
CA VAL A 56 -6.32 -6.73 -18.64
C VAL A 56 -5.18 -7.66 -19.07
N LYS A 57 -4.31 -8.06 -18.12
CA LYS A 57 -3.05 -8.76 -18.43
C LYS A 57 -3.30 -10.01 -19.26
N GLY A 58 -2.64 -10.09 -20.42
CA GLY A 58 -2.78 -11.20 -21.38
C GLY A 58 -4.07 -11.17 -22.23
N LYS A 59 -4.90 -10.14 -22.09
CA LYS A 59 -6.10 -9.88 -22.91
C LYS A 59 -6.06 -8.53 -23.64
N GLY A 60 -5.22 -7.60 -23.19
CA GLY A 60 -5.01 -6.29 -23.81
C GLY A 60 -5.79 -5.18 -23.12
N ASP A 61 -5.83 -4.02 -23.76
CA ASP A 61 -6.41 -2.80 -23.19
C ASP A 61 -7.95 -2.84 -23.15
N ALA A 62 -8.51 -2.25 -22.10
CA ALA A 62 -9.93 -1.99 -22.00
C ALA A 62 -10.33 -0.87 -22.98
N THR A 63 -11.38 -1.11 -23.76
CA THR A 63 -11.91 -0.18 -24.77
C THR A 63 -13.10 0.66 -24.28
N ASP A 64 -13.79 0.20 -23.23
CA ASP A 64 -14.85 0.92 -22.53
C ASP A 64 -14.72 0.65 -21.03
N THR A 65 -15.06 1.63 -20.21
CA THR A 65 -15.02 1.56 -18.74
C THR A 65 -16.26 2.23 -18.18
N ARG A 66 -17.05 1.47 -17.43
CA ARG A 66 -18.26 1.94 -16.74
C ARG A 66 -18.05 1.78 -15.25
N THR A 67 -18.38 2.79 -14.47
CA THR A 67 -18.09 2.81 -13.03
C THR A 67 -19.31 3.19 -12.21
N ASP A 68 -19.41 2.58 -11.04
CA ASP A 68 -20.25 2.98 -9.93
C ASP A 68 -19.33 3.20 -8.73
N ALA A 69 -18.86 4.44 -8.58
CA ALA A 69 -17.95 4.82 -7.51
C ALA A 69 -18.60 4.72 -6.12
N ILE A 70 -19.95 4.84 -6.04
CA ILE A 70 -20.66 4.75 -4.76
C ILE A 70 -20.58 3.33 -4.21
N ASN A 71 -20.74 2.33 -5.07
CA ASN A 71 -20.70 0.92 -4.71
C ASN A 71 -19.34 0.26 -4.95
N ASP A 72 -18.33 1.03 -5.35
CA ASP A 72 -16.97 0.57 -5.64
C ASP A 72 -16.94 -0.56 -6.69
N LEU A 73 -17.68 -0.38 -7.79
CA LEU A 73 -17.77 -1.34 -8.90
C LEU A 73 -17.36 -0.72 -10.22
N ALA A 74 -16.69 -1.49 -11.07
CA ALA A 74 -16.39 -1.13 -12.45
C ALA A 74 -16.57 -2.31 -13.40
N ALA A 75 -17.02 -2.01 -14.62
CA ALA A 75 -17.08 -2.93 -15.74
C ALA A 75 -16.15 -2.45 -16.86
N LEU A 76 -15.26 -3.34 -17.30
CA LEU A 76 -14.26 -3.08 -18.34
C LEU A 76 -14.60 -3.91 -19.57
N LYS A 77 -14.63 -3.29 -20.75
CA LYS A 77 -14.81 -3.99 -22.01
C LYS A 77 -13.47 -4.29 -22.64
N ILE A 78 -13.24 -5.55 -23.02
CA ILE A 78 -12.12 -5.97 -23.85
C ILE A 78 -12.59 -6.67 -25.12
N SER A 79 -11.69 -6.82 -26.08
CA SER A 79 -11.92 -7.71 -27.24
C SER A 79 -11.81 -9.17 -26.79
N ALA A 80 -12.90 -9.92 -26.89
CA ALA A 80 -12.95 -11.33 -26.51
C ALA A 80 -12.94 -12.25 -27.74
N ALA A 81 -11.75 -12.49 -28.29
CA ALA A 81 -11.51 -13.49 -29.31
C ALA A 81 -10.32 -14.37 -28.90
N PRO A 82 -10.54 -15.59 -28.34
CA PRO A 82 -11.83 -16.27 -28.16
C PRO A 82 -12.72 -15.68 -27.05
N LEU A 83 -14.00 -16.08 -27.05
CA LEU A 83 -14.98 -15.71 -26.02
C LEU A 83 -14.47 -16.09 -24.62
N LEU A 84 -14.82 -15.28 -23.63
CA LEU A 84 -14.50 -15.53 -22.23
C LEU A 84 -15.45 -16.56 -21.62
N GLN A 85 -15.03 -17.13 -20.49
CA GLN A 85 -15.89 -17.94 -19.64
C GLN A 85 -16.36 -17.08 -18.47
N PRO A 86 -17.61 -16.60 -18.45
CA PRO A 86 -18.10 -15.79 -17.34
C PRO A 86 -18.41 -16.64 -16.11
N LEU A 87 -18.18 -16.07 -14.93
CA LEU A 87 -18.64 -16.67 -13.68
C LEU A 87 -20.16 -16.59 -13.57
N ALA A 88 -20.75 -17.62 -12.99
CA ALA A 88 -22.18 -17.65 -12.73
C ALA A 88 -22.50 -16.97 -11.40
N PHE A 89 -23.50 -16.10 -11.36
CA PHE A 89 -24.01 -15.44 -10.17
C PHE A 89 -24.92 -16.41 -9.41
N ARG A 90 -24.75 -16.49 -8.09
CA ARG A 90 -25.58 -17.39 -7.29
C ARG A 90 -26.98 -16.81 -7.08
N ASN A 91 -27.99 -17.61 -7.35
CA ASN A 91 -29.40 -17.20 -7.23
C ASN A 91 -29.95 -17.26 -5.79
N SER A 92 -29.22 -17.89 -4.87
CA SER A 92 -29.63 -18.05 -3.47
C SER A 92 -28.91 -17.06 -2.54
N PRO A 93 -29.58 -16.62 -1.46
CA PRO A 93 -28.97 -15.73 -0.47
C PRO A 93 -27.74 -16.36 0.21
N THR A 94 -26.73 -15.54 0.48
CA THR A 94 -25.57 -15.94 1.29
C THR A 94 -25.97 -16.27 2.71
N ARG A 95 -25.41 -17.36 3.25
CA ARG A 95 -25.65 -17.77 4.64
C ARG A 95 -24.44 -17.50 5.51
N LEU A 96 -24.70 -17.25 6.79
CA LEU A 96 -23.65 -17.15 7.81
C LEU A 96 -22.93 -18.51 7.95
N GLY A 97 -21.61 -18.49 8.06
CA GLY A 97 -20.77 -19.68 8.18
C GLY A 97 -20.58 -20.47 6.89
N GLU A 98 -21.09 -19.98 5.76
CA GLU A 98 -20.90 -20.64 4.46
C GLU A 98 -19.44 -20.60 4.03
N ASP A 99 -18.90 -21.74 3.58
CA ASP A 99 -17.54 -21.86 3.08
C ASP A 99 -17.38 -21.14 1.74
N ILE A 100 -16.29 -20.38 1.63
CA ILE A 100 -16.01 -19.54 0.47
C ILE A 100 -14.57 -19.68 0.02
N VAL A 101 -14.35 -19.29 -1.22
CA VAL A 101 -13.03 -19.14 -1.79
C VAL A 101 -12.91 -17.78 -2.46
N ALA A 102 -11.87 -17.03 -2.10
CA ALA A 102 -11.49 -15.81 -2.78
C ALA A 102 -10.36 -16.10 -3.76
N VAL A 103 -10.45 -15.53 -4.96
CA VAL A 103 -9.48 -15.73 -6.03
C VAL A 103 -8.97 -14.36 -6.50
N GLY A 104 -7.66 -14.21 -6.65
CA GLY A 104 -7.11 -12.96 -7.17
C GLY A 104 -5.61 -12.94 -7.32
N TYR A 105 -5.09 -11.74 -7.56
CA TYR A 105 -3.68 -11.47 -7.83
C TYR A 105 -3.09 -10.57 -6.72
N PRO A 106 -2.98 -11.09 -5.48
CA PRO A 106 -2.40 -10.31 -4.40
C PRO A 106 -0.95 -10.04 -4.72
N LEU A 107 -0.55 -8.77 -4.58
CA LEU A 107 0.84 -8.35 -4.71
C LEU A 107 1.52 -8.89 -5.99
N ALA A 108 0.83 -8.93 -7.13
CA ALA A 108 1.34 -9.58 -8.35
C ALA A 108 2.55 -8.89 -9.01
N THR A 109 3.03 -7.78 -8.44
CA THR A 109 4.33 -7.14 -8.74
C THR A 109 5.45 -7.54 -7.75
N LEU A 110 5.11 -8.21 -6.64
CA LEU A 110 6.02 -8.63 -5.55
C LEU A 110 6.08 -10.15 -5.34
N LEU A 111 4.97 -10.87 -5.58
CA LEU A 111 4.82 -12.33 -5.50
C LEU A 111 4.77 -12.95 -6.91
N ALA A 112 4.64 -14.28 -7.00
CA ALA A 112 4.50 -14.95 -8.29
C ALA A 112 3.29 -14.41 -9.07
N ASP A 113 3.49 -14.03 -10.34
CA ASP A 113 2.51 -13.56 -11.33
C ASP A 113 1.28 -14.46 -11.55
N SER A 114 1.21 -15.61 -10.87
CA SER A 114 0.09 -16.53 -10.91
C SER A 114 -1.00 -16.13 -9.92
N VAL A 115 -2.24 -16.46 -10.29
CA VAL A 115 -3.41 -16.33 -9.41
C VAL A 115 -3.15 -16.99 -8.04
N LYS A 116 -3.76 -16.45 -7.00
CA LYS A 116 -3.76 -17.01 -5.66
C LYS A 116 -5.18 -17.25 -5.21
N ILE A 117 -5.32 -18.25 -4.35
CA ILE A 117 -6.58 -18.76 -3.87
C ILE A 117 -6.50 -18.84 -2.36
N THR A 118 -7.48 -18.26 -1.69
CA THR A 118 -7.58 -18.27 -0.24
C THR A 118 -8.97 -18.76 0.16
N THR A 119 -9.03 -19.55 1.23
CA THR A 119 -10.26 -20.14 1.74
C THR A 119 -10.68 -19.47 3.03
N GLY A 120 -11.98 -19.44 3.30
CA GLY A 120 -12.55 -18.94 4.53
C GLY A 120 -14.05 -19.20 4.57
N ASN A 121 -14.76 -18.40 5.35
CA ASN A 121 -16.21 -18.45 5.47
C ASN A 121 -16.82 -17.05 5.61
N VAL A 122 -18.13 -16.99 5.52
CA VAL A 122 -18.92 -15.78 5.75
C VAL A 122 -19.10 -15.56 7.26
N ASN A 123 -18.50 -14.50 7.79
CA ASN A 123 -18.53 -14.13 9.21
C ASN A 123 -19.71 -13.23 9.58
N ALA A 124 -20.20 -12.42 8.62
CA ALA A 124 -21.37 -11.58 8.83
C ALA A 124 -22.06 -11.26 7.50
N LEU A 125 -23.36 -11.00 7.58
CA LEU A 125 -24.20 -10.61 6.44
C LEU A 125 -24.33 -9.08 6.32
N ALA A 126 -23.38 -8.32 6.85
CA ALA A 126 -23.28 -6.89 6.62
C ALA A 126 -21.82 -6.45 6.77
N GLY A 127 -21.50 -5.28 6.21
CA GLY A 127 -20.23 -4.61 6.41
C GLY A 127 -20.21 -3.74 7.66
N ILE A 128 -19.24 -2.82 7.69
CA ILE A 128 -19.11 -1.79 8.73
C ILE A 128 -20.43 -1.05 8.93
N ARG A 129 -20.82 -0.81 10.18
CA ARG A 129 -22.03 -0.07 10.56
C ARG A 129 -23.32 -0.62 9.91
N ASN A 130 -23.40 -1.94 9.75
CA ASN A 130 -24.53 -2.65 9.12
C ASN A 130 -24.78 -2.27 7.66
N ASP A 131 -23.75 -1.88 6.91
CA ASP A 131 -23.87 -1.66 5.47
C ASP A 131 -24.22 -2.97 4.76
N THR A 132 -25.47 -3.08 4.31
CA THR A 132 -26.01 -4.30 3.70
C THR A 132 -25.45 -4.60 2.32
N ARG A 133 -24.70 -3.68 1.72
CA ARG A 133 -24.05 -3.91 0.42
C ARG A 133 -22.92 -4.92 0.50
N TYR A 134 -22.40 -5.18 1.71
CA TYR A 134 -21.25 -6.04 1.93
C TYR A 134 -21.61 -7.32 2.70
N ILE A 135 -20.70 -8.28 2.62
CA ILE A 135 -20.56 -9.42 3.55
C ILE A 135 -19.19 -9.34 4.22
N GLN A 136 -19.10 -9.74 5.48
CA GLN A 136 -17.83 -9.94 6.15
C GLN A 136 -17.36 -11.37 5.93
N ILE A 137 -16.08 -11.53 5.62
CA ILE A 137 -15.44 -12.80 5.30
C ILE A 137 -14.17 -12.97 6.17
N SER A 138 -13.85 -14.23 6.50
CA SER A 138 -12.63 -14.56 7.25
C SER A 138 -11.40 -14.74 6.34
N THR A 139 -11.61 -14.90 5.04
CA THR A 139 -10.55 -15.19 4.08
C THR A 139 -9.45 -14.12 4.11
N PRO A 140 -8.15 -14.48 4.14
CA PRO A 140 -7.07 -13.51 4.04
C PRO A 140 -7.12 -12.71 2.73
N ILE A 141 -7.26 -11.39 2.85
CA ILE A 141 -7.26 -10.44 1.73
C ILE A 141 -6.06 -9.50 1.86
N GLN A 142 -5.43 -9.19 0.73
CA GLN A 142 -4.26 -8.30 0.64
C GLN A 142 -4.43 -7.34 -0.54
N PRO A 143 -3.65 -6.24 -0.61
CA PRO A 143 -3.59 -5.40 -1.81
C PRO A 143 -3.37 -6.24 -3.07
N GLY A 144 -4.14 -5.95 -4.13
CA GLY A 144 -4.20 -6.74 -5.37
C GLY A 144 -5.38 -7.71 -5.46
N ASN A 145 -5.98 -8.11 -4.33
CA ASN A 145 -7.22 -8.92 -4.35
C ASN A 145 -8.49 -8.11 -4.64
N SER A 146 -8.45 -6.77 -4.48
CA SER A 146 -9.58 -5.89 -4.80
C SER A 146 -10.10 -6.17 -6.20
N GLY A 147 -11.43 -6.35 -6.31
CA GLY A 147 -12.14 -6.67 -7.54
C GLY A 147 -12.17 -8.17 -7.88
N GLY A 148 -11.49 -9.01 -7.09
CA GLY A 148 -11.46 -10.46 -7.28
C GLY A 148 -12.72 -11.15 -6.77
N PRO A 149 -13.15 -12.24 -7.43
CA PRO A 149 -14.38 -12.93 -7.07
C PRO A 149 -14.25 -13.68 -5.75
N VAL A 150 -15.33 -13.67 -4.99
CA VAL A 150 -15.59 -14.56 -3.86
C VAL A 150 -16.68 -15.53 -4.30
N VAL A 151 -16.38 -16.82 -4.29
CA VAL A 151 -17.25 -17.88 -4.80
C VAL A 151 -17.63 -18.89 -3.71
N ASP A 152 -18.77 -19.54 -3.88
CA ASP A 152 -19.17 -20.72 -3.10
C ASP A 152 -18.40 -21.98 -3.55
N ARG A 153 -18.67 -23.11 -2.88
CA ARG A 153 -18.04 -24.42 -3.19
C ARG A 153 -18.48 -25.03 -4.52
N ALA A 154 -19.43 -24.42 -5.23
CA ALA A 154 -19.83 -24.79 -6.59
C ALA A 154 -19.20 -23.87 -7.66
N GLY A 155 -18.48 -22.82 -7.25
CA GLY A 155 -17.85 -21.85 -8.14
C GLY A 155 -18.78 -20.73 -8.58
N ASN A 156 -19.92 -20.56 -7.91
CA ASN A 156 -20.83 -19.46 -8.18
C ASN A 156 -20.40 -18.23 -7.39
N LEU A 157 -20.46 -17.07 -8.02
CA LEU A 157 -20.13 -15.78 -7.43
C LEU A 157 -21.14 -15.42 -6.34
N ILE A 158 -20.61 -15.05 -5.17
CA ILE A 158 -21.41 -14.58 -4.02
C ILE A 158 -20.98 -13.17 -3.57
N GLY A 159 -19.79 -12.73 -3.97
CA GLY A 159 -19.32 -11.38 -3.73
C GLY A 159 -18.03 -11.03 -4.47
N ILE A 160 -17.60 -9.78 -4.31
CA ILE A 160 -16.41 -9.20 -4.93
C ILE A 160 -15.55 -8.60 -3.83
N THR A 161 -14.32 -9.07 -3.70
CA THR A 161 -13.40 -8.66 -2.63
C THR A 161 -13.15 -7.16 -2.67
N SER A 162 -13.23 -6.47 -1.52
CA SER A 162 -12.81 -5.07 -1.37
C SER A 162 -11.68 -4.97 -0.34
N ALA A 163 -10.43 -4.88 -0.81
CA ALA A 163 -9.27 -4.77 0.09
C ALA A 163 -9.23 -3.38 0.77
N THR A 164 -9.71 -2.34 0.11
CA THR A 164 -9.77 -0.97 0.64
C THR A 164 -10.69 -0.86 1.86
N LEU A 165 -11.88 -1.47 1.83
CA LEU A 165 -12.77 -1.47 2.98
C LEU A 165 -12.19 -2.26 4.16
N SER A 166 -11.50 -3.37 3.86
CA SER A 166 -10.81 -4.19 4.86
C SER A 166 -9.66 -3.40 5.52
N LYS A 167 -8.84 -2.69 4.73
CA LYS A 167 -7.79 -1.77 5.21
C LYS A 167 -8.39 -0.66 6.08
N LYS A 168 -9.39 0.06 5.58
CA LYS A 168 -10.07 1.14 6.32
C LYS A 168 -10.65 0.68 7.66
N THR A 169 -11.18 -0.55 7.73
CA THR A 169 -11.70 -1.11 8.99
C THR A 169 -10.58 -1.37 9.99
N ALA A 170 -9.47 -1.95 9.54
CA ALA A 170 -8.29 -2.14 10.39
C ALA A 170 -7.75 -0.80 10.90
N ASP A 171 -7.71 0.21 10.03
CA ASP A 171 -7.28 1.57 10.37
C ASP A 171 -8.23 2.24 11.38
N GLU A 172 -9.56 2.11 11.21
CA GLU A 172 -10.56 2.69 12.11
C GLU A 172 -10.58 2.04 13.52
N ILE A 173 -10.31 0.74 13.62
CA ILE A 173 -10.35 0.01 14.90
C ILE A 173 -8.98 0.07 15.63
N GLY A 174 -7.91 0.51 14.96
CA GLY A 174 -6.58 0.69 15.58
C GLY A 174 -5.89 -0.63 15.97
N ILE A 175 -6.41 -1.76 15.49
CA ILE A 175 -5.79 -3.09 15.60
C ILE A 175 -5.84 -3.73 14.21
N THR A 176 -4.79 -4.47 13.83
CA THR A 176 -4.85 -5.32 12.64
C THR A 176 -5.85 -6.44 12.92
N ALA A 177 -7.11 -6.22 12.51
CA ALA A 177 -8.18 -7.16 12.72
C ALA A 177 -7.97 -8.39 11.83
N GLN A 178 -7.30 -9.41 12.36
CA GLN A 178 -7.13 -10.68 11.67
C GLN A 178 -8.49 -11.28 11.35
N ASN A 179 -8.67 -11.75 10.11
CA ASN A 179 -9.92 -12.37 9.63
C ASN A 179 -11.15 -11.45 9.60
N VAL A 180 -10.94 -10.14 9.51
CA VAL A 180 -12.01 -9.14 9.26
C VAL A 180 -11.79 -8.52 7.89
N ASN A 181 -12.33 -9.18 6.87
CA ASN A 181 -12.28 -8.70 5.49
C ASN A 181 -13.70 -8.57 4.92
N PHE A 182 -13.85 -7.85 3.82
CA PHE A 182 -15.16 -7.57 3.23
C PHE A 182 -15.20 -7.87 1.74
N ALA A 183 -16.40 -8.27 1.30
CA ALA A 183 -16.73 -8.38 -0.11
C ALA A 183 -18.06 -7.68 -0.39
N ILE A 184 -18.15 -6.96 -1.51
CA ILE A 184 -19.39 -6.43 -2.06
C ILE A 184 -20.26 -7.61 -2.47
N ARG A 185 -21.54 -7.61 -2.13
CA ARG A 185 -22.46 -8.71 -2.48
C ARG A 185 -22.62 -8.84 -3.99
N ALA A 186 -22.69 -10.08 -4.47
CA ALA A 186 -22.96 -10.36 -5.88
C ALA A 186 -24.25 -9.69 -6.38
N SER A 187 -25.28 -9.59 -5.54
CA SER A 187 -26.55 -8.91 -5.88
C SER A 187 -26.37 -7.40 -6.16
N VAL A 188 -25.41 -6.74 -5.51
CA VAL A 188 -25.10 -5.33 -5.78
C VAL A 188 -24.41 -5.21 -7.13
N ALA A 189 -23.47 -6.13 -7.43
CA ALA A 189 -22.81 -6.21 -8.72
C ALA A 189 -23.78 -6.54 -9.86
N GLU A 190 -24.76 -7.41 -9.62
CA GLU A 190 -25.81 -7.74 -10.58
C GLU A 190 -26.69 -6.53 -10.90
N LEU A 191 -27.13 -5.78 -9.88
CA LEU A 191 -27.87 -4.52 -10.09
C LEU A 191 -27.05 -3.50 -10.87
N PHE A 192 -25.76 -3.39 -10.59
CA PHE A 192 -24.84 -2.55 -11.37
C PHE A 192 -24.81 -3.01 -12.83
N MET A 193 -24.61 -4.31 -13.11
CA MET A 193 -24.64 -4.84 -14.47
C MET A 193 -25.94 -4.51 -15.20
N GLN A 194 -27.09 -4.73 -14.55
CA GLN A 194 -28.40 -4.40 -15.11
C GLN A 194 -28.52 -2.90 -15.44
N SER A 195 -28.05 -2.01 -14.55
CA SER A 195 -28.03 -0.55 -14.79
C SER A 195 -27.16 -0.17 -16.01
N GLN A 196 -26.14 -0.97 -16.32
CA GLN A 196 -25.27 -0.80 -17.47
C GLN A 196 -25.75 -1.59 -18.70
N SER A 197 -26.96 -2.16 -18.68
CA SER A 197 -27.49 -3.02 -19.76
C SER A 197 -26.61 -4.23 -20.06
N LEU A 198 -25.99 -4.81 -19.04
CA LEU A 198 -25.20 -6.05 -19.10
C LEU A 198 -25.97 -7.19 -18.43
N THR A 199 -25.94 -8.37 -19.05
CA THR A 199 -26.63 -9.56 -18.53
C THR A 199 -25.66 -10.45 -17.77
N ALA A 200 -25.90 -10.63 -16.47
CA ALA A 200 -25.19 -11.63 -15.67
C ALA A 200 -25.60 -13.06 -16.09
N ARG A 201 -24.66 -14.00 -15.99
CA ARG A 201 -24.98 -15.42 -16.13
C ARG A 201 -25.45 -15.94 -14.78
N ASP A 202 -26.66 -16.47 -14.70
CA ASP A 202 -27.15 -17.11 -13.48
C ASP A 202 -26.54 -18.51 -13.31
N ALA A 203 -26.40 -18.93 -12.04
CA ALA A 203 -26.10 -20.31 -11.69
C ALA A 203 -27.27 -21.19 -12.12
N ASP A 204 -26.98 -22.28 -12.85
CA ASP A 204 -28.00 -23.23 -13.28
C ASP A 204 -28.51 -24.02 -12.05
N PRO A 205 -29.79 -23.88 -11.67
CA PRO A 205 -30.35 -24.60 -10.51
C PRO A 205 -30.37 -26.12 -10.69
N ALA A 206 -30.33 -26.61 -11.93
CA ALA A 206 -30.29 -28.04 -12.25
C ALA A 206 -28.86 -28.59 -12.32
N ALA A 207 -27.85 -27.73 -12.46
CA ALA A 207 -26.45 -28.12 -12.37
C ALA A 207 -26.12 -28.35 -10.90
N ASN A 208 -25.98 -29.62 -10.51
CA ASN A 208 -25.50 -29.99 -9.18
C ASN A 208 -24.03 -30.43 -9.27
N PRO A 209 -23.06 -29.50 -9.27
CA PRO A 209 -21.64 -29.88 -9.33
C PRO A 209 -21.15 -30.57 -8.06
N GLY A 210 -21.98 -30.70 -7.02
CA GLY A 210 -21.55 -31.08 -5.68
C GLY A 210 -20.62 -30.03 -5.05
N THR A 211 -20.16 -30.29 -3.84
CA THR A 211 -19.09 -29.48 -3.23
C THR A 211 -17.76 -29.84 -3.88
N LEU A 212 -17.22 -28.95 -4.70
CA LEU A 212 -15.90 -29.12 -5.31
C LEU A 212 -14.81 -29.03 -4.24
N SER A 213 -13.70 -29.75 -4.42
CA SER A 213 -12.50 -29.51 -3.61
C SER A 213 -11.94 -28.11 -3.93
N THR A 214 -11.08 -27.57 -3.07
CA THR A 214 -10.46 -26.25 -3.34
C THR A 214 -9.61 -26.27 -4.61
N ALA A 215 -8.99 -27.40 -4.93
CA ALA A 215 -8.21 -27.56 -6.16
C ALA A 215 -9.12 -27.60 -7.40
N ASP A 216 -10.21 -28.37 -7.37
CA ASP A 216 -11.14 -28.43 -8.52
C ASP A 216 -11.84 -27.07 -8.74
N LEU A 217 -12.11 -26.36 -7.65
CA LEU A 217 -12.64 -25.00 -7.71
C LEU A 217 -11.64 -24.02 -8.33
N ALA A 218 -10.34 -24.18 -8.01
CA ALA A 218 -9.27 -23.40 -8.62
C ALA A 218 -9.25 -23.55 -10.13
N ASP A 219 -9.29 -24.80 -10.60
CA ASP A 219 -9.27 -25.14 -12.03
C ASP A 219 -10.50 -24.60 -12.75
N ARG A 220 -11.65 -24.59 -12.09
CA ARG A 220 -12.91 -24.07 -12.63
C ARG A 220 -12.96 -22.55 -12.71
N VAL A 221 -12.49 -21.85 -11.67
CA VAL A 221 -12.71 -20.39 -11.52
C VAL A 221 -11.58 -19.58 -12.14
N THR A 222 -10.33 -20.01 -11.96
CA THR A 222 -9.12 -19.27 -12.39
C THR A 222 -9.14 -18.83 -13.87
N PRO A 223 -9.60 -19.63 -14.85
CA PRO A 223 -9.64 -19.21 -16.25
C PRO A 223 -10.50 -17.96 -16.51
N SER A 224 -11.38 -17.63 -15.56
CA SER A 224 -12.29 -16.48 -15.62
C SER A 224 -11.74 -15.26 -14.87
N VAL A 225 -10.58 -15.35 -14.21
CA VAL A 225 -10.01 -14.30 -13.34
C VAL A 225 -8.76 -13.72 -13.97
N PHE A 226 -8.63 -12.40 -13.95
CA PHE A 226 -7.57 -11.66 -14.63
C PHE A 226 -6.94 -10.62 -13.70
N GLN A 227 -5.65 -10.35 -13.93
CA GLN A 227 -4.98 -9.21 -13.32
C GLN A 227 -5.34 -7.94 -14.10
N ILE A 228 -5.74 -6.90 -13.38
CA ILE A 228 -6.02 -5.57 -13.93
C ILE A 228 -4.84 -4.66 -13.62
N LEU A 229 -4.33 -3.98 -14.63
CA LEU A 229 -3.20 -3.07 -14.55
C LEU A 229 -3.65 -1.66 -14.93
N CYS A 230 -3.43 -0.70 -14.04
CA CYS A 230 -3.74 0.70 -14.23
C CYS A 230 -2.46 1.45 -14.60
N TYR A 231 -2.45 2.15 -15.72
CA TYR A 231 -1.35 2.99 -16.17
C TYR A 231 -1.68 4.47 -16.01
N PRO A 232 -0.69 5.34 -15.77
CA PRO A 232 -0.94 6.76 -15.53
C PRO A 232 -1.46 7.45 -16.79
N LYS A 233 -2.20 8.56 -16.61
CA LYS A 233 -2.53 9.47 -17.72
C LYS A 233 -1.23 10.03 -18.31
N ALA A 234 -1.08 9.95 -19.63
CA ALA A 234 0.06 10.54 -20.32
C ALA A 234 0.17 12.02 -19.92
N ALA A 235 1.29 12.41 -19.32
CA ALA A 235 1.52 13.80 -18.95
C ALA A 235 1.47 14.66 -20.21
N SER A 236 0.55 15.63 -20.26
CA SER A 236 0.61 16.72 -21.23
C SER A 236 1.98 17.39 -21.07
N ARG A 237 2.87 17.22 -22.05
CA ARG A 237 4.19 17.85 -22.05
C ARG A 237 3.99 19.35 -22.20
N ILE A 238 3.87 20.08 -21.09
CA ILE A 238 4.21 21.49 -21.08
C ILE A 238 5.75 21.51 -21.05
N ALA A 239 6.35 21.91 -22.16
CA ALA A 239 7.78 22.10 -22.29
C ALA A 239 8.22 23.19 -21.30
N ALA A 240 8.74 22.79 -20.14
CA ALA A 240 9.45 23.69 -19.25
C ALA A 240 10.84 23.93 -19.85
N ALA A 241 11.08 25.17 -20.30
CA ALA A 241 12.40 25.66 -20.65
C ALA A 241 13.32 25.61 -19.42
N PRO A 242 14.65 25.49 -19.59
CA PRO A 242 15.58 25.40 -18.48
C PRO A 242 15.70 26.77 -17.79
N GLU A 243 15.02 26.96 -16.66
CA GLU A 243 15.27 28.12 -15.80
C GLU A 243 16.55 27.91 -14.98
N THR A 244 17.41 28.93 -15.04
CA THR A 244 18.66 29.04 -14.29
C THR A 244 18.33 29.28 -12.81
N PRO A 245 19.05 28.68 -11.84
CA PRO A 245 18.73 28.89 -10.42
C PRO A 245 18.99 30.35 -10.01
N PRO A 246 18.09 31.03 -9.28
CA PRO A 246 18.41 32.33 -8.71
C PRO A 246 19.36 32.18 -7.51
N ALA A 247 20.23 33.16 -7.35
CA ALA A 247 21.20 33.25 -6.27
C ALA A 247 20.52 33.31 -4.89
N ILE A 248 21.10 32.58 -3.93
CA ILE A 248 20.74 32.61 -2.52
C ILE A 248 21.15 33.98 -1.95
N ASP A 249 20.18 34.79 -1.53
CA ASP A 249 20.43 35.92 -0.62
C ASP A 249 19.90 35.59 0.78
N SER A 250 20.62 36.08 1.78
CA SER A 250 20.53 35.72 3.20
C SER A 250 19.25 36.24 3.89
N PRO A 251 18.78 35.58 4.96
CA PRO A 251 17.46 35.88 5.54
C PRO A 251 17.44 37.17 6.36
N ARG A 252 16.51 38.08 6.04
CA ARG A 252 16.07 39.16 6.95
C ARG A 252 14.86 38.70 7.76
N SER A 253 14.87 39.12 9.03
CA SER A 253 13.92 38.82 10.11
C SER A 253 12.45 39.11 9.74
N PRO A 254 11.47 38.29 10.21
CA PRO A 254 10.07 38.44 9.81
C PRO A 254 9.35 39.53 10.62
N ARG A 255 8.69 40.46 9.91
CA ARG A 255 7.57 41.24 10.44
C ARG A 255 6.27 40.53 10.09
N SER A 256 5.42 40.42 11.09
CA SER A 256 4.10 39.79 11.09
C SER A 256 3.12 40.45 10.13
N VAL A 257 2.49 39.64 9.29
CA VAL A 257 1.22 39.96 8.64
C VAL A 257 0.30 38.76 8.84
N ASN A 258 -0.77 38.98 9.60
CA ASN A 258 -1.86 38.04 9.79
C ASN A 258 -2.66 37.92 8.48
N LEU A 259 -2.79 36.70 7.99
CA LEU A 259 -3.85 36.30 7.06
C LEU A 259 -4.40 34.97 7.55
N ALA A 260 -5.62 35.03 8.06
CA ALA A 260 -6.41 33.86 8.42
C ALA A 260 -6.82 33.12 7.15
N ILE A 261 -6.59 31.80 7.14
CA ILE A 261 -7.28 30.86 6.26
C ILE A 261 -7.84 29.77 7.15
N ASP A 262 -9.17 29.67 7.15
CA ASP A 262 -9.95 28.65 7.84
C ASP A 262 -9.73 27.25 7.23
N GLY A 263 -9.57 26.26 8.11
CA GLY A 263 -10.40 25.05 8.07
C GLY A 263 -10.00 23.87 7.18
N GLY A 264 -8.93 23.17 7.52
CA GLY A 264 -8.70 21.77 7.12
C GLY A 264 -7.67 21.14 8.07
N SER A 265 -8.01 20.04 8.74
CA SER A 265 -7.23 19.43 9.82
C SER A 265 -5.80 19.03 9.40
N GLY A 266 -4.83 19.93 9.55
CA GLY A 266 -3.41 19.61 9.49
C GLY A 266 -2.95 19.11 10.85
N ALA A 267 -2.45 17.88 10.94
CA ALA A 267 -1.78 17.42 12.14
C ALA A 267 -0.62 18.37 12.47
N SER A 268 -0.52 18.83 13.73
CA SER A 268 0.57 19.72 14.16
C SER A 268 1.92 19.06 13.90
N LEU A 269 2.85 19.82 13.32
CA LEU A 269 4.25 19.41 13.13
C LEU A 269 5.11 19.74 14.36
N GLU A 270 4.49 20.15 15.47
CA GLU A 270 5.20 20.34 16.74
C GLU A 270 5.56 18.99 17.37
N VAL A 271 6.83 18.87 17.77
CA VAL A 271 7.32 17.71 18.50
C VAL A 271 7.00 17.89 20.00
N PRO A 272 6.21 16.99 20.62
CA PRO A 272 5.95 17.05 22.04
C PRO A 272 7.25 16.95 22.86
N ARG A 273 7.31 17.67 23.98
CA ARG A 273 8.46 17.59 24.89
C ARG A 273 8.58 16.17 25.44
N ALA A 274 9.75 15.55 25.26
CA ALA A 274 10.07 14.26 25.85
C ALA A 274 10.27 14.41 27.37
N LEU A 275 9.48 13.68 28.15
CA LEU A 275 9.51 13.71 29.62
C LEU A 275 9.79 12.32 30.20
N SER A 276 9.36 11.27 29.52
CA SER A 276 9.54 9.90 29.96
C SER A 276 9.57 8.93 28.79
N GLY A 277 10.03 7.72 29.06
CA GLY A 277 10.06 6.66 28.08
C GLY A 277 10.56 5.36 28.67
N TYR A 278 10.97 4.47 27.79
CA TYR A 278 11.67 3.26 28.17
C TYR A 278 12.78 2.94 27.18
N VAL A 279 13.76 2.17 27.63
CA VAL A 279 14.87 1.75 26.78
C VAL A 279 14.37 0.77 25.72
N ARG A 280 14.74 1.00 24.46
CA ARG A 280 14.43 0.10 23.34
C ARG A 280 15.58 0.10 22.35
N HIS A 281 16.27 -1.02 22.25
CA HIS A 281 17.48 -1.12 21.43
C HIS A 281 17.68 -2.52 20.86
N PRO A 282 18.23 -2.66 19.62
CA PRO A 282 18.40 -3.94 18.97
C PRO A 282 19.23 -4.96 19.77
N LYS A 283 20.18 -4.49 20.57
CA LYS A 283 21.04 -5.37 21.38
C LYS A 283 20.43 -5.77 22.74
N GLY A 284 19.16 -5.48 22.96
CA GLY A 284 18.47 -5.79 24.23
C GLY A 284 18.79 -4.86 25.41
N ALA A 285 19.79 -3.99 25.27
CA ALA A 285 20.17 -2.98 26.24
C ALA A 285 20.87 -1.79 25.57
N SER A 286 20.88 -0.64 26.25
CA SER A 286 21.55 0.59 25.81
C SER A 286 22.48 1.16 26.88
N PRO A 287 23.60 1.79 26.48
CA PRO A 287 24.50 2.43 27.43
C PRO A 287 23.92 3.74 27.95
N VAL A 288 24.05 3.96 29.25
CA VAL A 288 23.90 5.27 29.90
C VAL A 288 25.29 5.90 29.97
N LYS A 289 25.50 7.00 29.25
CA LYS A 289 26.78 7.68 29.08
C LYS A 289 26.99 8.76 30.14
N GLN A 290 28.25 9.04 30.47
CA GLN A 290 28.61 10.11 31.41
C GLN A 290 28.43 11.52 30.83
N ALA A 291 28.49 11.67 29.50
CA ALA A 291 28.29 12.92 28.78
C ALA A 291 27.47 12.68 27.50
N ALA A 292 26.91 13.75 26.94
CA ALA A 292 26.13 13.75 25.69
C ALA A 292 27.02 13.60 24.44
N ASN A 293 27.82 12.54 24.37
CA ASN A 293 28.59 12.16 23.19
C ASN A 293 28.83 10.64 23.15
N ALA A 294 29.09 10.11 21.95
CA ALA A 294 29.19 8.67 21.72
C ALA A 294 30.40 8.02 22.41
N ASP A 295 31.51 8.76 22.50
CA ASP A 295 32.80 8.30 23.02
C ASP A 295 32.90 8.38 24.55
N ALA A 296 31.91 8.98 25.21
CA ALA A 296 31.87 9.12 26.65
C ALA A 296 31.89 7.75 27.34
N LYS A 297 32.46 7.75 28.55
CA LYS A 297 32.45 6.57 29.43
C LYS A 297 31.01 6.10 29.64
N THR A 298 30.77 4.81 29.42
CA THR A 298 29.50 4.16 29.78
C THR A 298 29.48 3.97 31.29
N LEU A 299 28.50 4.57 31.96
CA LEU A 299 28.28 4.42 33.40
C LEU A 299 27.67 3.05 33.71
N ARG A 300 26.68 2.64 32.90
CA ARG A 300 26.03 1.33 32.98
C ARG A 300 25.30 1.02 31.67
N TYR A 301 24.86 -0.23 31.53
CA TYR A 301 23.86 -0.61 30.54
C TYR A 301 22.47 -0.69 31.21
N ALA A 302 21.46 -0.20 30.51
CA ALA A 302 20.06 -0.32 30.89
C ALA A 302 19.37 -1.30 29.92
N PRO A 303 18.76 -2.39 30.40
CA PRO A 303 18.05 -3.34 29.53
C PRO A 303 16.80 -2.73 28.92
N ASN A 304 16.36 -3.26 27.78
CA ASN A 304 15.09 -2.88 27.14
C ASN A 304 13.94 -2.98 28.15
N GLY A 305 12.99 -2.05 28.07
CA GLY A 305 11.89 -1.92 29.03
C GLY A 305 12.25 -1.20 30.33
N SER A 306 13.53 -0.87 30.58
CA SER A 306 13.89 -0.01 31.72
C SER A 306 13.21 1.35 31.58
N ALA A 307 12.48 1.78 32.61
CA ALA A 307 11.86 3.09 32.65
C ALA A 307 12.92 4.20 32.61
N VAL A 308 12.66 5.21 31.78
CA VAL A 308 13.53 6.36 31.56
C VAL A 308 12.77 7.62 31.92
N GLU A 309 13.30 8.37 32.88
CA GLU A 309 12.87 9.75 33.15
C GLU A 309 13.78 10.69 32.34
N ILE A 310 13.19 11.56 31.52
CA ILE A 310 13.91 12.51 30.65
C ILE A 310 13.80 13.90 31.26
N THR A 311 14.94 14.45 31.68
CA THR A 311 15.00 15.76 32.35
C THR A 311 15.32 16.90 31.40
N GLU A 312 16.09 16.61 30.34
CA GLU A 312 16.59 17.60 29.39
C GLU A 312 16.80 16.95 28.01
N THR A 313 16.56 17.72 26.94
CA THR A 313 16.87 17.35 25.55
C THR A 313 18.01 18.22 25.04
N LEU A 314 19.07 17.60 24.55
CA LEU A 314 20.34 18.22 24.17
C LEU A 314 20.76 17.70 22.79
N GLY A 315 20.18 18.27 21.73
CA GLY A 315 20.35 17.76 20.36
C GLY A 315 19.90 16.30 20.29
N ASP A 316 20.79 15.41 19.87
CA ASP A 316 20.54 13.97 19.75
C ASP A 316 20.60 13.20 21.10
N TRP A 317 20.69 13.90 22.23
CA TRP A 317 20.87 13.28 23.54
C TRP A 317 19.79 13.69 24.53
N TYR A 318 19.33 12.72 25.31
CA TYR A 318 18.51 12.97 26.49
C TYR A 318 19.39 12.90 27.73
N ARG A 319 19.23 13.87 28.64
CA ARG A 319 19.67 13.72 30.02
C ARG A 319 18.62 12.91 30.76
N VAL A 320 19.03 11.75 31.26
CA VAL A 320 18.11 10.75 31.79
C VAL A 320 18.44 10.31 33.21
N ASN A 321 17.40 9.85 33.90
CA ASN A 321 17.51 9.04 35.11
C ASN A 321 16.92 7.65 34.83
N VAL A 322 17.77 6.62 34.92
CA VAL A 322 17.41 5.24 34.56
C VAL A 322 17.98 4.28 35.59
N GLY A 323 17.11 3.55 36.29
CA GLY A 323 17.51 2.58 37.31
C GLY A 323 18.38 3.20 38.42
N GLY A 324 18.11 4.45 38.80
CA GLY A 324 18.83 5.19 39.84
C GLY A 324 20.15 5.84 39.40
N ALA A 325 20.54 5.72 38.12
CA ALA A 325 21.72 6.37 37.57
C ALA A 325 21.33 7.58 36.72
N ARG A 326 21.98 8.73 36.97
CA ARG A 326 21.87 9.93 36.13
C ARG A 326 22.96 9.93 35.07
N GLY A 327 22.59 10.15 33.81
CA GLY A 327 23.52 10.21 32.70
C GLY A 327 22.83 10.64 31.41
N TYR A 328 23.38 10.23 30.27
CA TYR A 328 22.88 10.59 28.96
C TYR A 328 22.61 9.35 28.12
N MET A 329 21.52 9.38 27.36
CA MET A 329 21.19 8.35 26.37
C MET A 329 20.90 9.03 25.04
N HIS A 330 21.37 8.44 23.94
CA HIS A 330 21.04 8.93 22.62
C HIS A 330 19.54 8.76 22.37
N TYR A 331 18.92 9.73 21.69
CA TYR A 331 17.48 9.77 21.52
C TYR A 331 16.92 8.52 20.81
N SER A 332 17.68 7.92 19.88
CA SER A 332 17.28 6.69 19.20
C SER A 332 17.28 5.43 20.08
N TRP A 333 17.76 5.50 21.32
CA TRP A 333 17.77 4.38 22.28
C TRP A 333 16.57 4.40 23.25
N VAL A 334 15.80 5.49 23.22
CA VAL A 334 14.69 5.72 24.15
C VAL A 334 13.42 5.83 23.33
N ARG A 335 12.45 4.96 23.62
CA ARG A 335 11.09 5.13 23.12
C ARG A 335 10.36 6.07 24.07
N VAL A 336 10.00 7.26 23.57
CA VAL A 336 9.38 8.33 24.34
C VAL A 336 7.88 8.08 24.48
N SER A 337 7.34 8.16 25.69
CA SER A 337 5.92 7.87 25.97
C SER A 337 4.97 8.97 25.50
N GLN A 338 5.48 10.17 25.20
CA GLN A 338 4.70 11.31 24.71
C GLN A 338 4.51 11.30 23.18
N PHE A 339 5.00 10.27 22.48
CA PHE A 339 4.88 10.16 21.03
C PHE A 339 3.66 9.30 20.68
N ASP A 340 2.84 9.81 19.75
CA ASP A 340 1.55 9.23 19.34
C ASP A 340 1.69 8.01 18.43
N GLU A 341 2.88 7.79 17.83
CA GLU A 341 3.16 6.61 17.03
C GLU A 341 2.89 5.33 17.85
N PRO A 342 2.21 4.30 17.32
CA PRO A 342 1.83 3.13 18.10
C PRO A 342 3.03 2.39 18.72
N ASP A 343 2.85 1.90 19.94
CA ASP A 343 3.83 1.03 20.58
C ASP A 343 3.78 -0.37 19.95
N GLY A 344 4.94 -0.87 19.52
CA GLY A 344 5.05 -2.18 18.91
C GLY A 344 6.47 -2.71 18.84
N GLU A 345 6.61 -4.03 18.70
CA GLU A 345 7.91 -4.70 18.54
C GLU A 345 8.40 -4.72 17.09
N GLY A 346 7.60 -4.25 16.13
CA GLY A 346 7.99 -4.25 14.72
C GLY A 346 9.12 -3.27 14.37
N ARG A 347 9.60 -3.38 13.13
CA ARG A 347 10.59 -2.51 12.49
C ARG A 347 9.96 -1.73 11.36
N PHE A 348 10.37 -0.48 11.24
CA PHE A 348 10.14 0.33 10.06
C PHE A 348 11.31 0.15 9.10
N VAL A 349 11.02 0.24 7.80
CA VAL A 349 12.05 0.40 6.77
C VAL A 349 12.06 1.86 6.36
N GLN A 350 12.99 2.64 6.93
CA GLN A 350 13.16 4.05 6.61
C GLN A 350 13.92 4.17 5.30
N VAL A 351 13.30 4.84 4.33
CA VAL A 351 13.84 5.01 2.98
C VAL A 351 14.64 6.30 2.88
N LYS A 352 14.13 7.40 3.46
CA LYS A 352 14.77 8.72 3.38
C LYS A 352 14.24 9.66 4.45
N SER A 353 14.89 10.81 4.66
CA SER A 353 14.38 11.89 5.51
C SER A 353 14.42 13.24 4.80
N PHE A 354 13.47 14.11 5.13
CA PHE A 354 13.31 15.45 4.57
C PHE A 354 13.14 16.49 5.68
N ARG A 355 13.46 17.76 5.38
CA ARG A 355 13.27 18.86 6.33
C ARG A 355 11.84 19.37 6.38
N THR A 356 11.08 19.16 5.31
CA THR A 356 9.70 19.65 5.18
C THR A 356 8.78 18.52 4.78
N LEU A 357 7.51 18.63 5.19
CA LEU A 357 6.46 17.69 4.79
C LEU A 357 6.19 17.77 3.29
N ALA A 358 6.32 18.96 2.68
CA ALA A 358 6.12 19.15 1.25
C ALA A 358 7.15 18.36 0.40
N ASP A 359 8.42 18.40 0.79
CA ASP A 359 9.47 17.63 0.09
C ASP A 359 9.26 16.13 0.25
N ALA A 360 8.88 15.70 1.47
CA ALA A 360 8.54 14.31 1.74
C ALA A 360 7.35 13.86 0.88
N HIS A 361 6.28 14.66 0.77
CA HIS A 361 5.15 14.37 -0.11
C HIS A 361 5.56 14.28 -1.56
N SER A 362 6.41 15.20 -2.04
CA SER A 362 6.88 15.18 -3.42
C SER A 362 7.70 13.92 -3.71
N PHE A 363 8.54 13.50 -2.77
CA PHE A 363 9.29 12.25 -2.88
C PHE A 363 8.37 11.02 -2.87
N ILE A 364 7.41 10.98 -1.94
CA ILE A 364 6.45 9.87 -1.83
C ILE A 364 5.62 9.73 -3.12
N ARG A 365 5.13 10.85 -3.68
CA ARG A 365 4.38 10.84 -4.95
C ARG A 365 5.20 10.32 -6.15
N GLY A 366 6.52 10.46 -6.11
CA GLY A 366 7.42 9.97 -7.16
C GLY A 366 7.97 8.56 -6.90
N SER A 367 7.59 7.94 -5.78
CA SER A 367 8.10 6.63 -5.38
C SER A 367 7.36 5.50 -6.10
N ALA A 368 8.11 4.51 -6.57
CA ALA A 368 7.56 3.29 -7.18
C ALA A 368 7.04 2.27 -6.14
N VAL A 369 7.24 2.53 -4.85
CA VAL A 369 6.71 1.75 -3.74
C VAL A 369 5.87 2.64 -2.83
N PRO A 370 4.80 2.11 -2.22
CA PRO A 370 4.05 2.83 -1.21
C PRO A 370 4.97 3.28 -0.09
N LEU A 371 4.78 4.50 0.39
CA LEU A 371 5.58 5.08 1.46
C LEU A 371 4.68 5.89 2.40
N ALA A 372 5.02 5.87 3.68
CA ALA A 372 4.46 6.71 4.72
C ALA A 372 5.45 7.81 5.13
N ALA A 373 4.94 8.89 5.71
CA ALA A 373 5.73 9.94 6.32
C ALA A 373 5.45 10.03 7.82
N HIS A 374 6.50 10.10 8.63
CA HIS A 374 6.45 10.25 10.07
C HIS A 374 7.23 11.51 10.50
N LEU A 375 6.68 12.28 11.42
CA LEU A 375 7.42 13.33 12.11
C LEU A 375 8.41 12.67 13.07
N ALA A 376 9.70 12.99 12.95
CA ALA A 376 10.73 12.51 13.85
C ALA A 376 10.99 13.50 15.00
N ALA A 377 11.54 13.00 16.11
CA ALA A 377 11.89 13.79 17.30
C ALA A 377 12.89 14.93 17.01
N SER A 378 13.66 14.81 15.93
CA SER A 378 14.57 15.85 15.44
C SER A 378 13.87 16.97 14.65
N GLY A 379 12.56 16.86 14.42
CA GLY A 379 11.78 17.76 13.56
C GLY A 379 11.83 17.43 12.07
N TRP A 380 12.59 16.41 11.67
CA TRP A 380 12.62 15.93 10.28
C TRP A 380 11.41 15.06 9.97
N ILE A 381 11.10 14.92 8.68
CA ILE A 381 10.09 13.99 8.19
C ILE A 381 10.79 12.73 7.70
N ALA A 382 10.63 11.63 8.43
CA ALA A 382 11.12 10.32 8.05
C ALA A 382 10.13 9.65 7.10
N VAL A 383 10.59 9.25 5.93
CA VAL A 383 9.80 8.51 4.94
C VAL A 383 10.15 7.04 5.06
N THR A 384 9.13 6.20 5.22
CA THR A 384 9.26 4.77 5.46
C THR A 384 8.38 3.97 4.51
N LEU A 385 8.58 2.66 4.44
CA LEU A 385 7.50 1.76 4.01
C LEU A 385 6.26 1.94 4.94
N PRO A 386 5.04 1.68 4.44
CA PRO A 386 3.81 2.06 5.13
C PRO A 386 3.53 1.26 6.39
N ASP A 387 4.01 0.01 6.45
CA ASP A 387 3.75 -0.88 7.57
C ASP A 387 4.97 -1.04 8.48
N VAL A 388 4.71 -1.67 9.63
CA VAL A 388 5.72 -2.13 10.57
C VAL A 388 5.86 -3.64 10.41
N TYR A 389 7.09 -4.15 10.32
CA TYR A 389 7.38 -5.53 9.97
C TYR A 389 8.14 -6.26 11.08
N GLU A 390 8.04 -7.58 11.13
CA GLU A 390 8.96 -8.38 11.93
C GLU A 390 10.42 -8.19 11.49
N GLU A 391 11.39 -8.35 12.38
CA GLU A 391 12.79 -7.97 12.10
C GLU A 391 13.37 -8.63 10.85
N ARG A 392 13.17 -9.95 10.70
CA ARG A 392 13.64 -10.69 9.52
C ARG A 392 12.90 -10.22 8.26
N GLN A 393 11.60 -10.05 8.35
CA GLN A 393 10.77 -9.59 7.23
C GLN A 393 11.18 -8.18 6.78
N ALA A 394 11.43 -7.26 7.71
CA ALA A 394 11.88 -5.91 7.41
C ALA A 394 13.21 -5.91 6.67
N LYS A 395 14.14 -6.78 7.09
CA LYS A 395 15.45 -6.93 6.45
C LYS A 395 15.31 -7.51 5.04
N ASP A 396 14.60 -8.61 4.89
CA ASP A 396 14.41 -9.29 3.61
C ASP A 396 13.69 -8.37 2.60
N LEU A 397 12.68 -7.63 3.06
CA LEU A 397 11.96 -6.65 2.25
C LEU A 397 12.86 -5.47 1.84
N SER A 398 13.60 -4.90 2.79
CA SER A 398 14.54 -3.80 2.50
C SER A 398 15.60 -4.22 1.47
N ASP A 399 16.21 -5.41 1.65
CA ASP A 399 17.24 -5.92 0.74
C ASP A 399 16.67 -6.19 -0.67
N ALA A 400 15.47 -6.78 -0.76
CA ALA A 400 14.82 -7.03 -2.04
C ALA A 400 14.48 -5.74 -2.80
N LEU A 401 13.98 -4.72 -2.10
CA LEU A 401 13.66 -3.42 -2.71
C LEU A 401 14.92 -2.67 -3.14
N LYS A 402 16.01 -2.74 -2.36
CA LYS A 402 17.31 -2.17 -2.73
C LYS A 402 17.91 -2.84 -3.96
N ALA A 403 17.88 -4.17 -4.01
CA ALA A 403 18.41 -4.93 -5.15
C ALA A 403 17.70 -4.58 -6.48
N ARG A 404 16.44 -4.18 -6.39
CA ARG A 404 15.62 -3.73 -7.54
C ARG A 404 15.69 -2.21 -7.79
N GLY A 405 16.45 -1.47 -7.00
CA GLY A 405 16.57 -0.01 -7.11
C GLY A 405 15.29 0.76 -6.76
N LEU A 406 14.34 0.12 -6.05
CA LEU A 406 13.04 0.71 -5.70
C LEU A 406 13.10 1.60 -4.46
N ILE A 407 14.07 1.35 -3.58
CA ILE A 407 14.41 2.23 -2.45
C ILE A 407 15.91 2.50 -2.45
N ALA A 408 16.31 3.58 -1.79
CA ALA A 408 17.70 3.97 -1.71
C ALA A 408 18.57 2.88 -1.03
N ALA A 409 19.81 2.71 -1.50
CA ALA A 409 20.73 1.69 -0.97
C ALA A 409 21.04 1.88 0.53
N ASP A 410 20.96 3.12 1.02
CA ASP A 410 21.15 3.52 2.40
C ASP A 410 19.87 3.45 3.26
N ALA A 411 18.75 2.97 2.71
CA ALA A 411 17.54 2.72 3.49
C ALA A 411 17.84 1.80 4.69
N MET A 412 17.23 2.07 5.84
CA MET A 412 17.59 1.42 7.11
C MET A 412 16.38 0.80 7.81
N VAL A 413 16.61 -0.36 8.41
CA VAL A 413 15.64 -1.00 9.30
C VAL A 413 15.80 -0.39 10.69
N THR A 414 14.71 0.16 11.25
CA THR A 414 14.73 0.90 12.52
C THR A 414 13.58 0.47 13.41
N PHE A 415 13.74 0.66 14.72
CA PHE A 415 12.67 0.48 15.71
C PHE A 415 11.65 1.63 15.67
N GLY A 416 11.93 2.73 14.97
CA GLY A 416 11.05 3.90 14.96
C GLY A 416 10.95 4.60 16.32
N ASN A 417 11.93 4.40 17.21
CA ASN A 417 11.97 5.06 18.54
C ASN A 417 11.88 6.59 18.45
N THR A 418 12.33 7.13 17.32
CA THR A 418 12.40 8.55 17.05
C THR A 418 11.13 9.09 16.38
N TYR A 419 10.17 8.23 15.99
CA TYR A 419 8.96 8.64 15.31
C TYR A 419 7.93 9.11 16.33
N VAL A 420 7.49 10.35 16.14
CA VAL A 420 6.54 11.05 17.00
C VAL A 420 5.13 10.65 16.61
N ARG A 421 4.80 10.75 15.32
CA ARG A 421 3.49 10.46 14.76
C ARG A 421 3.61 10.27 13.24
N LYS A 422 2.72 9.49 12.66
CA LYS A 422 2.47 9.50 11.22
C LYS A 422 1.84 10.84 10.83
N VAL A 423 2.39 11.49 9.80
CA VAL A 423 1.95 12.82 9.32
C VAL A 423 1.45 12.79 7.88
N CYS A 424 1.73 11.74 7.12
CA CYS A 424 1.08 11.52 5.83
C CYS A 424 1.14 10.06 5.38
N CYS A 425 0.17 9.81 4.50
CA CYS A 425 0.20 8.92 3.35
C CYS A 425 -0.07 7.47 3.76
N ASP A 426 -1.13 6.89 3.20
CA ASP A 426 -1.56 5.52 3.40
C ASP A 426 -1.38 4.67 2.14
#